data_AF-A0A7S1RJ19-F1
#
_entry.id   AF-A0A7S1RJ19-F1
#
_cell.length_a   1.000
_cell.length_b   1.000
_cell.length_c   1.000
_cell.angle_alpha   90.00
_cell.angle_beta   90.00
_cell.angle_gamma   90.00
#
_symmetry.space_group_name_H-M   'P 1'
#
loop_
_entity.id
_entity.type
_entity.pdbx_description
1 polymer ?
#
loop_
_entity_poly.entity_id
_entity_poly.type
_entity_poly.pdbx_seq_one_letter_code
_entity_poly.pdbx_strand_id
1 'polypeptide(L)'
;AMVGQRLKGYIQSFGLEAADVPKVVASFMAAKYTTWGVFVVLGVRYQPLRCLARPRQQPSWFRRNHLRFLSAWNRAKQQYGGGQLRRSHSQRLCNGQRSSNGNQRLASKAALPARRRWREAVRSSFAKNLVKAKDALHRARSSSWYGWASDKYWYLSDKLAASAQKSSLWSGVSSTLRVNPSNLALGFAEGTILYKLTFVLTAPLELWLIVKLFQQHRAVLSAAEAPQRQVEEVSVEVEAPGRPAAVAAPKEEEEVREDTYMWYLAHAIPWMEGVLAATADVDDLSSHVQ
;
A
#
# COMPACT_ATOMS: atom_id res chain seq x y z
N ALA A 1 43.74 -8.92 -4.77
CA ALA A 1 43.35 -9.77 -3.62
C ALA A 1 43.01 -9.01 -2.31
N MET A 2 43.17 -7.67 -2.20
CA MET A 2 42.97 -6.95 -0.92
C MET A 2 41.52 -6.86 -0.39
N VAL A 3 40.50 -7.01 -1.24
CA VAL A 3 39.09 -6.86 -0.82
C VAL A 3 38.64 -7.99 0.12
N GLY A 4 39.16 -9.21 -0.07
CA GLY A 4 38.80 -10.38 0.73
C GLY A 4 39.29 -10.30 2.19
N GLN A 5 40.45 -9.70 2.43
CA GLN A 5 40.98 -9.55 3.80
C GLN A 5 40.17 -8.55 4.62
N ARG A 6 39.72 -7.45 4.01
CA ARG A 6 38.85 -6.46 4.69
C ARG A 6 37.49 -7.05 5.04
N LEU A 7 36.90 -7.83 4.13
CA LEU A 7 35.64 -8.50 4.38
C LEU A 7 35.76 -9.54 5.49
N LYS A 8 36.83 -10.36 5.49
CA LYS A 8 37.11 -11.33 6.57
C LYS A 8 37.28 -10.64 7.92
N GLY A 9 38.04 -9.55 7.99
CA GLY A 9 38.23 -8.78 9.23
C GLY A 9 36.91 -8.16 9.73
N TYR A 10 36.05 -7.69 8.82
CA TYR A 10 34.72 -7.21 9.19
C TYR A 10 33.84 -8.35 9.71
N ILE A 11 33.75 -9.49 9.01
CA ILE A 11 32.94 -10.63 9.47
C ILE A 11 33.42 -11.13 10.85
N GLN A 12 34.74 -11.20 11.07
CA GLN A 12 35.33 -11.56 12.36
C GLN A 12 35.02 -10.55 13.45
N SER A 13 34.93 -9.25 13.17
CA SER A 13 34.54 -8.25 14.17
C SER A 13 33.07 -8.39 14.60
N PHE A 14 32.23 -9.03 13.80
CA PHE A 14 30.88 -9.44 14.18
C PHE A 14 30.81 -10.81 14.86
N GLY A 15 31.94 -11.47 15.12
CA GLY A 15 31.98 -12.80 15.75
C GLY A 15 31.38 -13.90 14.85
N LEU A 16 31.31 -13.67 13.55
CA LEU A 16 30.85 -14.64 12.57
C LEU A 16 32.06 -15.34 11.94
N GLU A 17 31.91 -16.63 11.62
CA GLU A 17 32.90 -17.34 10.82
C GLU A 17 32.52 -17.27 9.34
N ALA A 18 33.51 -17.41 8.45
CA ALA A 18 33.26 -17.37 7.01
C ALA A 18 32.22 -18.43 6.56
N ALA A 19 32.17 -19.57 7.25
CA ALA A 19 31.20 -20.65 6.99
C ALA A 19 29.74 -20.29 7.35
N ASP A 20 29.52 -19.28 8.20
CA ASP A 20 28.17 -18.87 8.60
C ASP A 20 27.56 -17.81 7.69
N VAL A 21 28.38 -17.10 6.91
CA VAL A 21 27.93 -16.09 5.94
C VAL A 21 26.85 -16.63 4.99
N PRO A 22 27.04 -17.76 4.28
CA PRO A 22 26.01 -18.28 3.39
C PRO A 22 24.72 -18.66 4.14
N LYS A 23 24.82 -19.12 5.40
CA LYS A 23 23.65 -19.47 6.23
C LYS A 23 22.86 -18.23 6.64
N VAL A 24 23.56 -17.16 7.02
CA VAL A 24 22.96 -15.85 7.33
C VAL A 24 22.27 -15.28 6.10
N VAL A 25 22.91 -15.33 4.93
CA VAL A 25 22.33 -14.85 3.66
C VAL A 25 21.10 -15.67 3.28
N ALA A 26 21.17 -17.00 3.36
CA ALA A 26 20.02 -17.87 3.09
C ALA A 26 18.85 -17.58 4.05
N SER A 27 19.13 -17.43 5.34
CA SER A 27 18.13 -17.09 6.36
C SER A 27 17.52 -15.71 6.11
N PHE A 28 18.33 -14.73 5.69
CA PHE A 28 17.86 -13.40 5.34
C PHE A 28 16.96 -13.41 4.11
N MET A 29 17.32 -14.17 3.07
CA MET A 29 16.46 -14.32 1.89
C MET A 29 15.14 -15.03 2.23
N ALA A 30 15.18 -16.07 3.07
CA ALA A 30 13.96 -16.72 3.54
C ALA A 30 13.08 -15.73 4.33
N ALA A 31 13.65 -15.00 5.30
CA ALA A 31 12.94 -13.98 6.07
C ALA A 31 12.31 -12.92 5.14
N LYS A 32 13.09 -12.38 4.20
CA LYS A 32 12.65 -11.41 3.19
C LYS A 32 11.41 -11.86 2.42
N TYR A 33 11.42 -13.09 1.89
CA TYR A 33 10.28 -13.59 1.11
C TYR A 33 9.08 -13.94 2.00
N THR A 34 9.31 -14.40 3.23
CA THR A 34 8.22 -14.63 4.19
C THR A 34 7.54 -13.33 4.59
N THR A 35 8.29 -12.27 4.90
CA THR A 35 7.69 -10.97 5.22
C THR A 35 6.97 -10.37 4.03
N TRP A 36 7.55 -10.42 2.82
CA TRP A 36 6.84 -10.03 1.60
C TRP A 36 5.52 -10.79 1.42
N GLY A 37 5.54 -12.13 1.57
CA GLY A 37 4.33 -12.96 1.50
C GLY A 37 3.27 -12.56 2.53
N VAL A 38 3.66 -12.27 3.77
CA VAL A 38 2.76 -11.77 4.82
C VAL A 38 2.13 -10.44 4.40
N PHE A 39 2.91 -9.49 3.88
CA PHE A 39 2.38 -8.21 3.40
C PHE A 39 1.42 -8.38 2.21
N VAL A 40 1.68 -9.31 1.30
CA VAL A 40 0.76 -9.67 0.21
C VAL A 40 -0.56 -10.19 0.77
N VAL A 41 -0.52 -11.13 1.73
CA VAL A 41 -1.74 -11.67 2.36
C VAL A 41 -2.52 -10.56 3.08
N LEU A 42 -1.82 -9.69 3.82
CA LEU A 42 -2.43 -8.52 4.47
C LEU A 42 -3.04 -7.53 3.47
N GLY A 43 -2.36 -7.29 2.34
CA GLY A 43 -2.85 -6.45 1.25
C GLY A 43 -4.12 -7.00 0.63
N VAL A 44 -4.17 -8.31 0.36
CA VAL A 44 -5.37 -9.01 -0.15
C VAL A 44 -6.51 -8.96 0.86
N ARG A 45 -6.22 -9.12 2.16
CA ARG A 45 -7.27 -9.20 3.19
C ARG A 45 -7.82 -7.85 3.63
N TYR A 46 -6.96 -6.85 3.81
CA TYR A 46 -7.30 -5.56 4.42
C TYR A 46 -7.40 -4.40 3.43
N GLN A 47 -6.79 -4.51 2.23
CA GLN A 47 -6.74 -3.45 1.21
C GLN A 47 -6.49 -2.04 1.81
N PRO A 48 -5.39 -1.88 2.58
CA PRO A 48 -5.17 -0.70 3.42
C PRO A 48 -5.01 0.59 2.60
N LEU A 49 -4.37 0.52 1.42
CA LEU A 49 -4.18 1.70 0.58
C LEU A 49 -5.52 2.14 -0.02
N ARG A 50 -6.40 1.20 -0.37
CA ARG A 50 -7.77 1.53 -0.79
C ARG A 50 -8.57 2.21 0.30
N CYS A 51 -8.39 1.82 1.56
CA CYS A 51 -9.03 2.47 2.71
C CYS A 51 -8.56 3.93 2.88
N LEU A 52 -7.28 4.20 2.62
CA LEU A 52 -6.70 5.54 2.71
C LEU A 52 -6.99 6.41 1.48
N ALA A 53 -6.95 5.82 0.28
CA ALA A 53 -7.08 6.50 -1.00
C ALA A 53 -8.53 6.68 -1.44
N ARG A 54 -9.47 5.83 -0.99
CA ARG A 54 -10.89 6.11 -1.21
C ARG A 54 -11.20 7.39 -0.46
N PRO A 55 -11.61 8.47 -1.15
CA PRO A 55 -12.09 9.66 -0.47
C PRO A 55 -13.19 9.18 0.47
N ARG A 56 -12.98 9.33 1.79
CA ARG A 56 -13.95 8.98 2.83
C ARG A 56 -15.32 9.32 2.26
N GLN A 57 -16.16 8.30 2.02
CA GLN A 57 -17.54 8.57 1.61
C GLN A 57 -18.05 9.58 2.61
N GLN A 58 -18.39 10.79 2.14
CA GLN A 58 -18.72 11.88 3.04
C GLN A 58 -19.74 11.34 4.03
N PRO A 59 -19.48 11.49 5.34
CA PRO A 59 -20.23 10.78 6.35
C PRO A 59 -21.71 11.01 6.10
N SER A 60 -22.52 9.96 6.25
CA SER A 60 -23.90 9.96 5.76
C SER A 60 -24.73 11.14 6.29
N TRP A 61 -24.39 11.66 7.47
CA TRP A 61 -24.97 12.88 8.04
C TRP A 61 -24.67 14.15 7.20
N PHE A 62 -23.46 14.29 6.65
CA PHE A 62 -23.10 15.42 5.80
C PHE A 62 -23.81 15.33 4.45
N ARG A 63 -23.93 14.12 3.88
CA ARG A 63 -24.75 13.91 2.68
C ARG A 63 -26.22 14.22 2.94
N ARG A 64 -26.78 13.80 4.09
CA ARG A 64 -28.15 14.12 4.50
C ARG A 64 -28.34 15.63 4.72
N ASN A 65 -27.40 16.31 5.37
CA ASN A 65 -27.47 17.75 5.61
C ASN A 65 -27.30 18.54 4.31
N HIS A 66 -26.43 18.11 3.40
CA HIS A 66 -26.29 18.72 2.09
C HIS A 66 -27.56 18.54 1.24
N LEU A 67 -28.17 17.34 1.26
CA LEU A 67 -29.46 17.11 0.60
C LEU A 67 -30.59 17.92 1.24
N ARG A 68 -30.64 18.02 2.57
CA ARG A 68 -31.59 18.88 3.29
C ARG A 68 -31.39 20.35 2.92
N PHE A 69 -30.15 20.83 2.92
CA PHE A 69 -29.80 22.18 2.52
C PHE A 69 -30.20 22.46 1.07
N LEU A 70 -29.84 21.59 0.12
CA LEU A 70 -30.24 21.73 -1.28
C LEU A 70 -31.77 21.71 -1.45
N SER A 71 -32.47 20.86 -0.70
CA SER A 71 -33.93 20.81 -0.73
C SER A 71 -34.57 22.07 -0.14
N ALA A 72 -34.05 22.58 0.99
CA ALA A 72 -34.50 23.82 1.61
C ALA A 72 -34.20 25.03 0.73
N TRP A 73 -33.01 25.05 0.11
CA TRP A 73 -32.61 26.05 -0.87
C TRP A 73 -33.52 26.04 -2.09
N ASN A 74 -33.84 24.86 -2.63
CA ASN A 74 -34.77 24.74 -3.75
C ASN A 74 -36.20 25.18 -3.37
N ARG A 75 -36.67 24.85 -2.16
CA ARG A 75 -37.96 25.35 -1.62
C ARG A 75 -37.97 26.87 -1.49
N ALA A 76 -36.91 27.45 -0.92
CA ALA A 76 -36.75 28.89 -0.84
C ALA A 76 -36.71 29.52 -2.24
N LYS A 77 -35.97 28.93 -3.18
CA LYS A 77 -35.92 29.40 -4.57
C LYS A 77 -37.28 29.35 -5.27
N GLN A 78 -38.13 28.37 -4.96
CA GLN A 78 -39.50 28.31 -5.47
C GLN A 78 -40.40 29.37 -4.83
N GLN A 79 -40.29 29.58 -3.51
CA GLN A 79 -41.05 30.61 -2.79
C GLN A 79 -40.68 32.03 -3.26
N TYR A 80 -39.39 32.32 -3.44
CA TYR A 80 -38.91 33.67 -3.75
C TYR A 80 -38.65 33.93 -5.25
N GLY A 81 -38.48 32.87 -6.06
CA GLY A 81 -38.05 32.97 -7.46
C GLY A 81 -39.12 32.72 -8.52
N GLY A 82 -40.29 32.20 -8.17
CA GLY A 82 -41.20 31.59 -9.14
C GLY A 82 -42.52 32.29 -9.46
N GLY A 83 -43.33 32.72 -8.47
CA GLY A 83 -44.71 33.08 -8.86
C GLY A 83 -45.74 33.43 -7.81
N GLN A 84 -45.37 33.69 -6.55
CA GLN A 84 -46.39 34.14 -5.58
C GLN A 84 -46.94 35.54 -5.87
N LEU A 85 -46.25 36.36 -6.67
CA LEU A 85 -46.82 37.64 -7.15
C LEU A 85 -47.99 37.47 -8.13
N ARG A 86 -48.27 36.27 -8.66
CA ARG A 86 -49.39 36.05 -9.59
C ARG A 86 -50.63 35.45 -8.93
N ARG A 87 -50.53 34.79 -7.78
CA ARG A 87 -51.69 34.17 -7.12
C ARG A 87 -52.46 35.11 -6.18
N SER A 88 -51.82 36.11 -5.58
CA SER A 88 -52.54 37.06 -4.71
C SER A 88 -53.30 38.15 -5.45
N HIS A 89 -53.12 38.29 -6.78
CA HIS A 89 -53.88 39.24 -7.59
C HIS A 89 -55.24 38.67 -8.07
N SER A 90 -55.42 37.34 -8.06
CA SER A 90 -56.69 36.71 -8.48
C SER A 90 -57.75 36.65 -7.38
N GLN A 91 -57.37 36.73 -6.10
CA GLN A 91 -58.33 36.68 -4.98
C GLN A 91 -58.89 38.05 -4.58
N ARG A 92 -58.40 39.16 -5.14
CA ARG A 92 -58.90 40.51 -4.84
C ARG A 92 -59.86 41.11 -5.86
N LEU A 93 -60.23 40.35 -6.91
CA LEU A 93 -61.22 40.82 -7.89
C LEU A 93 -62.67 40.48 -7.50
N CYS A 94 -62.89 39.84 -6.34
CA CYS A 94 -64.24 39.45 -5.92
C CYS A 94 -64.78 40.21 -4.69
N ASN A 95 -63.94 40.92 -3.92
CA ASN A 95 -64.39 41.74 -2.80
C ASN A 95 -64.00 43.20 -3.05
N GLY A 96 -64.87 43.92 -3.75
CA GLY A 96 -64.83 45.37 -3.79
C GLY A 96 -65.23 45.94 -2.43
N GLN A 97 -64.53 46.99 -1.98
CA GLN A 97 -65.17 48.21 -1.52
C GLN A 97 -64.15 49.33 -1.32
N ARG A 98 -64.37 50.39 -2.11
CA ARG A 98 -64.10 51.82 -1.86
C ARG A 98 -63.26 52.17 -0.63
N SER A 99 -62.06 52.70 -0.87
CA SER A 99 -61.63 53.93 -0.19
C SER A 99 -60.57 54.64 -1.01
N SER A 100 -60.80 55.93 -1.22
CA SER A 100 -60.05 56.88 -2.02
C SER A 100 -58.70 57.21 -1.38
N ASN A 101 -57.61 56.91 -2.08
CA ASN A 101 -56.34 57.65 -1.93
C ASN A 101 -55.56 57.53 -3.25
N GLY A 102 -55.80 58.50 -4.15
CA GLY A 102 -55.39 58.48 -5.56
C GLY A 102 -53.89 58.67 -5.83
N ASN A 103 -53.06 59.04 -4.84
CA ASN A 103 -51.69 59.50 -5.14
C ASN A 103 -50.55 58.49 -4.89
N GLN A 104 -50.82 57.28 -4.39
CA GLN A 104 -49.75 56.28 -4.13
C GLN A 104 -49.55 55.23 -5.26
N ARG A 105 -50.37 55.26 -6.33
CA ARG A 105 -50.36 54.23 -7.39
C ARG A 105 -49.41 54.50 -8.56
N LEU A 106 -48.85 55.70 -8.69
CA LEU A 106 -47.91 56.03 -9.78
C LEU A 106 -46.45 55.71 -9.43
N ALA A 107 -46.06 55.74 -8.16
CA ALA A 107 -44.67 55.47 -7.74
C ALA A 107 -44.30 53.97 -7.72
N SER A 108 -45.28 53.06 -7.55
CA SER A 108 -45.02 51.62 -7.38
C SER A 108 -44.86 50.85 -8.70
N LYS A 109 -45.25 51.42 -9.85
CA LYS A 109 -45.08 50.76 -11.17
C LYS A 109 -43.69 50.95 -11.77
N ALA A 110 -42.99 52.04 -11.45
CA ALA A 110 -41.64 52.32 -11.96
C ALA A 110 -40.52 51.51 -11.25
N ALA A 111 -40.76 50.98 -10.05
CA ALA A 111 -39.74 50.28 -9.25
C ALA A 111 -39.57 48.77 -9.59
N LEU A 112 -40.49 48.17 -10.35
CA LEU A 112 -40.47 46.75 -10.71
C LEU A 112 -39.37 46.35 -11.74
N PRO A 113 -39.07 47.12 -12.80
CA PRO A 113 -38.03 46.72 -13.77
C PRO A 113 -36.62 46.75 -13.16
N ALA A 114 -36.33 47.70 -12.27
CA ALA A 114 -35.03 47.81 -11.60
C ALA A 114 -34.72 46.58 -10.72
N ARG A 115 -35.73 46.07 -9.99
CA ARG A 115 -35.59 44.86 -9.15
C ARG A 115 -35.40 43.57 -9.95
N ARG A 116 -35.87 43.49 -11.21
CA ARG A 116 -35.63 42.32 -12.07
C ARG A 116 -34.18 42.31 -12.57
N ARG A 117 -33.70 43.44 -13.09
CA ARG A 117 -32.31 43.58 -13.59
C ARG A 117 -31.28 43.27 -12.50
N TRP A 118 -31.50 43.73 -11.27
CA TRP A 118 -30.60 43.44 -10.15
C TRP A 118 -30.56 41.93 -9.79
N ARG A 119 -31.71 41.24 -9.79
CA ARG A 119 -31.76 39.80 -9.50
C ARG A 119 -31.08 38.96 -10.58
N GLU A 120 -31.23 39.32 -11.85
CA GLU A 120 -30.56 38.65 -12.96
C GLU A 120 -29.04 38.85 -12.90
N ALA A 121 -28.59 40.07 -12.58
CA ALA A 121 -27.18 40.36 -12.36
C ALA A 121 -26.59 39.50 -11.22
N VAL A 122 -27.23 39.49 -10.05
CA VAL A 122 -26.78 38.70 -8.89
C VAL A 122 -26.77 37.20 -9.21
N ARG A 123 -27.81 36.68 -9.89
CA ARG A 123 -27.89 35.26 -10.25
C ARG A 123 -26.81 34.86 -11.25
N SER A 124 -26.51 35.72 -12.22
CA SER A 124 -25.44 35.47 -13.20
C SER A 124 -24.05 35.51 -12.55
N SER A 125 -23.81 36.45 -11.64
CA SER A 125 -22.54 36.53 -10.90
C SER A 125 -22.34 35.32 -9.98
N PHE A 126 -23.39 34.88 -9.29
CA PHE A 126 -23.30 33.71 -8.40
C PHE A 126 -23.05 32.42 -9.19
N ALA A 127 -23.74 32.24 -10.33
CA ALA A 127 -23.52 31.09 -11.20
C ALA A 127 -22.08 31.07 -11.77
N LYS A 128 -21.58 32.22 -12.24
CA LYS A 128 -20.19 32.37 -12.72
C LYS A 128 -19.16 32.07 -11.62
N ASN A 129 -19.39 32.55 -10.41
CA ASN A 129 -18.49 32.31 -9.27
C ASN A 129 -18.48 30.84 -8.84
N LEU A 130 -19.62 30.14 -8.88
CA LEU A 130 -19.68 28.70 -8.59
C LEU A 130 -18.92 27.86 -9.62
N VAL A 131 -19.03 28.20 -10.92
CA VAL A 131 -18.27 27.53 -11.98
C VAL A 131 -16.78 27.80 -11.79
N LYS A 132 -16.38 29.06 -11.60
CA LYS A 132 -14.97 29.42 -11.32
C LYS A 132 -14.41 28.72 -10.08
N ALA A 133 -15.20 28.59 -9.02
CA ALA A 133 -14.78 27.90 -7.80
C ALA A 133 -14.59 26.39 -8.03
N LYS A 134 -15.47 25.75 -8.81
CA LYS A 134 -15.29 24.34 -9.20
C LYS A 134 -14.05 24.17 -10.07
N ASP A 135 -13.84 25.04 -11.05
CA ASP A 135 -12.68 24.98 -11.93
C ASP A 135 -11.38 25.24 -11.17
N ALA A 136 -11.39 26.18 -10.22
CA ALA A 136 -10.25 26.43 -9.34
C ALA A 136 -9.94 25.22 -8.45
N LEU A 137 -10.96 24.53 -7.92
CA LEU A 137 -10.79 23.32 -7.14
C LEU A 137 -10.24 22.17 -8.02
N HIS A 138 -10.77 22.00 -9.23
CA HIS A 138 -10.27 21.01 -10.19
C HIS A 138 -8.82 21.30 -10.57
N ARG A 139 -8.47 22.56 -10.85
CA ARG A 139 -7.09 22.98 -11.14
C ARG A 139 -6.16 22.78 -9.95
N ALA A 140 -6.59 23.13 -8.74
CA ALA A 140 -5.81 22.92 -7.52
C ALA A 140 -5.60 21.43 -7.24
N ARG A 141 -6.58 20.59 -7.56
CA ARG A 141 -6.48 19.14 -7.44
C ARG A 141 -5.54 18.56 -8.49
N SER A 142 -5.66 18.98 -9.74
CA SER A 142 -4.80 18.53 -10.85
C SER A 142 -3.37 19.06 -10.76
N SER A 143 -3.16 20.22 -10.12
CA SER A 143 -1.81 20.79 -9.91
C SER A 143 -1.12 20.22 -8.68
N SER A 144 -1.83 19.50 -7.81
CA SER A 144 -1.20 18.81 -6.69
C SER A 144 -0.57 17.51 -7.19
N TRP A 145 0.69 17.29 -6.85
CA TRP A 145 1.39 16.02 -7.09
C TRP A 145 0.57 14.82 -6.62
N TYR A 146 -0.14 14.96 -5.48
CA TYR A 146 -1.04 13.93 -4.94
C TYR A 146 -2.21 13.60 -5.86
N GLY A 147 -2.82 14.60 -6.50
CA GLY A 147 -3.91 14.40 -7.46
C GLY A 147 -3.43 13.59 -8.65
N TRP A 148 -2.33 14.03 -9.27
CA TRP A 148 -1.72 13.33 -10.40
C TRP A 148 -1.31 11.89 -10.05
N ALA A 149 -0.62 11.70 -8.93
CA ALA A 149 -0.19 10.37 -8.48
C ALA A 149 -1.39 9.47 -8.17
N SER A 150 -2.45 10.01 -7.57
CA SER A 150 -3.68 9.24 -7.30
C SER A 150 -4.39 8.83 -8.58
N ASP A 151 -4.52 9.71 -9.57
CA ASP A 151 -5.18 9.41 -10.84
C ASP A 151 -4.39 8.36 -11.63
N LYS A 152 -3.04 8.47 -11.64
CA LYS A 152 -2.17 7.45 -12.24
C LYS A 152 -2.23 6.11 -11.50
N TYR A 153 -2.27 6.12 -10.17
CA TYR A 153 -2.44 4.92 -9.35
C TYR A 153 -3.76 4.21 -9.69
N TRP A 154 -4.88 4.93 -9.73
CA TRP A 154 -6.18 4.35 -10.08
C TRP A 154 -6.19 3.77 -11.49
N TYR A 155 -5.63 4.48 -12.46
CA TYR A 155 -5.52 3.99 -13.83
C TYR A 155 -4.71 2.69 -13.94
N LEU A 156 -3.54 2.63 -13.30
CA LEU A 156 -2.71 1.41 -13.27
C LEU A 156 -3.43 0.27 -12.55
N SER A 157 -4.14 0.59 -11.46
CA SER A 157 -4.94 -0.38 -10.70
C SER A 157 -6.06 -0.99 -11.55
N ASP A 158 -6.78 -0.17 -12.31
CA ASP A 158 -7.83 -0.63 -13.22
C ASP A 158 -7.26 -1.46 -14.38
N LYS A 159 -6.10 -1.07 -14.92
CA LYS A 159 -5.40 -1.83 -15.98
C LYS A 159 -4.92 -3.20 -15.47
N LEU A 160 -4.36 -3.25 -14.26
CA LEU A 160 -3.96 -4.50 -13.61
C LEU A 160 -5.16 -5.39 -13.31
N ALA A 161 -6.26 -4.80 -12.82
CA ALA A 161 -7.50 -5.54 -12.59
C ALA A 161 -8.06 -6.14 -13.90
N ALA A 162 -8.03 -5.38 -14.99
CA ALA A 162 -8.44 -5.87 -16.31
C ALA A 162 -7.50 -6.96 -16.86
N SER A 163 -6.19 -6.84 -16.63
CA SER A 163 -5.21 -7.87 -17.01
C SER A 163 -5.42 -9.16 -16.22
N ALA A 164 -5.60 -9.05 -14.89
CA ALA A 164 -5.83 -10.19 -14.01
C ALA A 164 -7.13 -10.96 -14.33
N GLN A 165 -8.15 -10.27 -14.85
CA GLN A 165 -9.37 -10.92 -15.33
C GLN A 165 -9.15 -11.76 -16.59
N LYS A 166 -8.15 -11.43 -17.42
CA LYS A 166 -7.86 -12.16 -18.66
C LYS A 166 -6.97 -13.39 -18.44
N SER A 167 -6.15 -13.37 -17.41
CA SER A 167 -5.21 -14.45 -17.11
C SER A 167 -5.86 -15.64 -16.39
N SER A 168 -5.75 -16.83 -16.98
CA SER A 168 -6.24 -18.10 -16.40
C SER A 168 -5.58 -18.45 -15.07
N LEU A 169 -4.29 -18.09 -14.91
CA LEU A 169 -3.54 -18.29 -13.66
C LEU A 169 -4.22 -17.60 -12.47
N TRP A 170 -4.59 -16.33 -12.64
CA TRP A 170 -5.28 -15.57 -11.59
C TRP A 170 -6.69 -16.11 -11.34
N SER A 171 -7.38 -16.60 -12.37
CA SER A 171 -8.66 -17.30 -12.19
C SER A 171 -8.49 -18.57 -11.34
N GLY A 172 -7.45 -19.37 -11.59
CA GLY A 172 -7.12 -20.55 -10.81
C GLY A 172 -6.86 -20.22 -9.33
N VAL A 173 -5.93 -19.30 -9.07
CA VAL A 173 -5.58 -18.87 -7.71
C VAL A 173 -6.79 -18.27 -6.97
N SER A 174 -7.56 -17.43 -7.67
CA SER A 174 -8.73 -16.77 -7.09
C SER A 174 -9.86 -17.75 -6.79
N SER A 175 -10.03 -18.81 -7.60
CA SER A 175 -11.01 -19.88 -7.35
C SER A 175 -10.66 -20.68 -6.08
N THR A 176 -9.39 -21.00 -5.87
CA THR A 176 -8.91 -21.68 -4.65
C THR A 176 -9.15 -20.84 -3.40
N LEU A 177 -8.94 -19.53 -3.51
CA LEU A 177 -9.10 -18.60 -2.38
C LEU A 177 -10.53 -18.07 -2.21
N ARG A 178 -11.44 -18.36 -3.15
CA ARG A 178 -12.82 -17.79 -3.22
C ARG A 178 -12.85 -16.26 -3.15
N VAL A 179 -11.84 -15.60 -3.73
CA VAL A 179 -11.73 -14.12 -3.80
C VAL A 179 -11.93 -13.68 -5.24
N ASN A 180 -12.49 -12.49 -5.49
CA ASN A 180 -12.55 -11.95 -6.86
C ASN A 180 -11.12 -11.71 -7.39
N PRO A 181 -10.77 -12.15 -8.62
CA PRO A 181 -9.41 -12.05 -9.16
C PRO A 181 -8.90 -10.60 -9.24
N SER A 182 -9.80 -9.66 -9.51
CA SER A 182 -9.47 -8.22 -9.51
C SER A 182 -9.06 -7.69 -8.13
N ASN A 183 -9.76 -8.12 -7.07
CA ASN A 183 -9.41 -7.75 -5.70
C ASN A 183 -8.13 -8.43 -5.22
N LEU A 184 -7.83 -9.61 -5.75
CA LEU A 184 -6.61 -10.37 -5.45
C LEU A 184 -5.40 -9.68 -6.07
N ALA A 185 -5.43 -9.36 -7.37
CA ALA A 185 -4.34 -8.65 -8.05
C ALA A 185 -4.08 -7.27 -7.44
N LEU A 186 -5.15 -6.55 -7.10
CA LEU A 186 -5.05 -5.26 -6.44
C LEU A 186 -4.45 -5.39 -5.03
N GLY A 187 -4.91 -6.37 -4.25
CA GLY A 187 -4.35 -6.64 -2.92
C GLY A 187 -2.88 -7.07 -2.96
N PHE A 188 -2.47 -7.83 -3.98
CA PHE A 188 -1.09 -8.20 -4.22
C PHE A 188 -0.20 -6.99 -4.53
N ALA A 189 -0.68 -6.09 -5.39
CA ALA A 189 0.01 -4.84 -5.69
C ALA A 189 0.13 -3.94 -4.44
N GLU A 190 -0.96 -3.79 -3.68
CA GLU A 190 -0.95 -3.01 -2.43
C GLU A 190 0.02 -3.61 -1.39
N GLY A 191 0.01 -4.93 -1.22
CA GLY A 191 0.93 -5.62 -0.32
C GLY A 191 2.40 -5.46 -0.75
N THR A 192 2.68 -5.52 -2.04
CA THR A 192 4.04 -5.32 -2.57
C THR A 192 4.52 -3.88 -2.38
N ILE A 193 3.67 -2.89 -2.60
CA ILE A 193 4.00 -1.48 -2.35
C ILE A 193 4.28 -1.25 -0.88
N LEU A 194 3.42 -1.75 0.01
CA LEU A 194 3.62 -1.66 1.46
C LEU A 194 4.93 -2.31 1.88
N TYR A 195 5.20 -3.52 1.39
CA TYR A 195 6.45 -4.20 1.66
C TYR A 195 7.65 -3.36 1.21
N LYS A 196 7.65 -2.80 -0.02
CA LYS A 196 8.74 -1.95 -0.50
C LYS A 196 8.96 -0.72 0.41
N LEU A 197 7.90 -0.11 0.90
CA LEU A 197 7.97 1.03 1.81
C LEU A 197 8.50 0.64 3.19
N THR A 198 8.07 -0.50 3.73
CA THR A 198 8.53 -0.99 5.03
C THR A 198 9.93 -1.61 4.96
N PHE A 199 10.34 -2.12 3.79
CA PHE A 199 11.59 -2.84 3.59
C PHE A 199 12.83 -2.02 3.96
N VAL A 200 12.79 -0.71 3.73
CA VAL A 200 13.89 0.21 4.11
C VAL A 200 14.17 0.15 5.62
N LEU A 201 13.14 -0.07 6.43
CA LEU A 201 13.25 -0.21 7.88
C LEU A 201 13.37 -1.66 8.33
N THR A 202 12.65 -2.60 7.70
CA THR A 202 12.64 -4.00 8.13
C THR A 202 13.90 -4.75 7.74
N ALA A 203 14.50 -4.50 6.57
CA ALA A 203 15.69 -5.20 6.11
C ALA A 203 16.90 -5.10 7.08
N PRO A 204 17.34 -3.90 7.53
CA PRO A 204 18.45 -3.82 8.48
C PRO A 204 18.10 -4.44 9.83
N LEU A 205 16.82 -4.36 10.25
CA LEU A 205 16.36 -4.93 11.52
C LEU A 205 16.33 -6.46 11.47
N GLU A 206 15.83 -7.05 10.39
CA GLU A 206 15.85 -8.49 10.13
C GLU A 206 17.27 -9.03 10.06
N LEU A 207 18.16 -8.36 9.32
CA LEU A 207 19.57 -8.76 9.22
C LEU A 207 20.25 -8.72 10.60
N TRP A 208 20.04 -7.65 11.36
CA TRP A 208 20.59 -7.52 12.71
C TRP A 208 20.09 -8.63 13.64
N LEU A 209 18.79 -8.97 13.57
CA LEU A 209 18.18 -10.01 14.40
C LEU A 209 18.71 -11.41 14.03
N ILE A 210 18.89 -11.69 12.74
CA ILE A 210 19.50 -12.93 12.27
C ILE A 210 20.95 -13.05 12.77
N VAL A 211 21.76 -12.01 12.62
CA VAL A 211 23.15 -12.01 13.12
C VAL A 211 23.19 -12.27 14.63
N LYS A 212 22.30 -11.63 15.40
CA LYS A 212 22.20 -11.85 16.85
C LYS A 212 21.79 -13.29 17.19
N LEU A 213 20.87 -13.87 16.44
CA LEU A 213 20.45 -15.26 16.62
C LEU A 213 21.61 -16.24 16.37
N PHE A 214 22.40 -16.03 15.32
CA PHE A 214 23.59 -16.85 15.05
C PHE A 214 24.66 -16.67 16.15
N GLN A 215 24.91 -15.44 16.62
CA GLN A 215 25.82 -15.20 17.75
C GLN A 215 25.40 -15.96 19.01
N GLN A 216 24.10 -15.93 19.34
CA GLN A 216 23.55 -16.66 20.49
C GLN A 216 23.67 -18.18 20.31
N HIS A 217 23.32 -18.69 19.14
CA HIS A 217 23.41 -20.13 18.85
C HIS A 217 24.84 -20.65 19.02
N ARG A 218 25.85 -19.87 18.60
CA ARG A 218 27.26 -20.24 18.81
C ARG A 218 27.67 -20.19 20.27
N ALA A 219 27.26 -19.16 21.02
CA ALA A 219 27.55 -19.10 22.45
C ALA A 219 27.00 -20.34 23.20
N VAL A 220 25.82 -20.82 22.81
CA VAL A 220 25.23 -22.05 23.36
C VAL A 220 26.01 -23.30 22.96
N LEU A 221 26.41 -23.44 21.69
CA LEU A 221 27.20 -24.57 21.23
C LEU A 221 28.59 -24.62 21.91
N SER A 222 29.28 -23.48 22.01
CA SER A 222 30.57 -23.39 22.68
C SER A 222 30.49 -23.69 24.18
N ALA A 223 29.38 -23.31 24.84
CA ALA A 223 29.14 -23.66 26.24
C ALA A 223 28.87 -25.17 26.43
N ALA A 224 28.23 -25.82 25.47
CA ALA A 224 27.94 -27.26 25.50
C ALA A 224 29.19 -28.14 25.27
N GLU A 225 30.17 -27.66 24.49
CA GLU A 225 31.43 -28.38 24.21
C GLU A 225 32.47 -28.31 25.34
N ALA A 226 32.45 -27.23 26.15
CA ALA A 226 33.39 -27.02 27.25
C ALA A 226 33.53 -28.19 28.26
N PRO A 227 32.45 -28.86 28.72
CA PRO A 227 32.58 -29.96 29.68
C PRO A 227 33.20 -31.24 29.12
N GLN A 228 33.17 -31.48 27.80
CA GLN A 228 33.74 -32.72 27.24
C GLN A 228 35.27 -32.71 27.20
N ARG A 229 35.90 -31.55 26.97
CA ARG A 229 37.37 -31.45 26.97
C ARG A 229 38.01 -31.77 28.31
N GLN A 230 37.35 -31.43 29.42
CA GLN A 230 37.89 -31.70 30.75
C GLN A 230 37.88 -33.19 31.10
N VAL A 231 36.95 -33.98 30.54
CA VAL A 231 36.89 -35.43 30.79
C VAL A 231 37.94 -36.18 29.96
N GLU A 232 38.22 -35.69 28.75
CA GLU A 232 39.22 -36.29 27.87
C GLU A 232 40.66 -35.98 28.35
N GLU A 233 40.94 -34.76 28.81
CA GLU A 233 42.27 -34.39 29.35
C GLU A 233 42.62 -35.17 30.63
N VAL A 234 41.63 -35.48 31.47
CA VAL A 234 41.83 -36.31 32.67
C VAL A 234 42.02 -37.80 32.33
N SER A 235 41.54 -38.26 31.17
CA SER A 235 41.64 -39.66 30.76
C SER A 235 42.96 -40.00 30.05
N VAL A 236 43.70 -39.01 29.54
CA VAL A 236 44.98 -39.22 28.84
C VAL A 236 46.17 -39.38 29.80
N GLU A 237 46.05 -38.96 31.07
CA GLU A 237 47.16 -39.04 32.03
C GLU A 237 47.32 -40.42 32.72
N VAL A 238 46.52 -41.44 32.37
CA VAL A 238 46.58 -42.78 33.00
C VAL A 238 46.96 -43.91 32.00
N GLU A 239 47.42 -43.59 30.80
CA GLU A 239 47.89 -44.63 29.88
C GLU A 239 49.39 -44.94 30.08
N ALA A 240 49.62 -46.03 30.81
CA ALA A 240 50.93 -46.60 31.13
C ALA A 240 51.77 -46.93 29.88
N PRO A 241 53.11 -46.83 29.96
CA PRO A 241 54.02 -47.05 28.84
C PRO A 241 54.08 -48.53 28.47
N GLY A 242 53.41 -48.93 27.38
CA GLY A 242 53.60 -50.27 26.84
C GLY A 242 52.51 -50.80 25.93
N ARG A 243 52.21 -50.13 24.82
CA ARG A 243 51.46 -50.78 23.73
C ARG A 243 52.02 -50.43 22.36
N PRO A 244 52.43 -51.42 21.54
CA PRO A 244 53.03 -51.18 20.24
C PRO A 244 52.00 -50.66 19.23
N ALA A 245 52.47 -49.74 18.40
CA ALA A 245 51.77 -48.99 17.38
C ALA A 245 50.90 -49.86 16.45
N ALA A 246 49.58 -49.73 16.59
CA ALA A 246 48.63 -50.16 15.57
C ALA A 246 48.32 -48.96 14.67
N VAL A 247 48.60 -49.14 13.38
CA VAL A 247 48.44 -48.19 12.28
C VAL A 247 47.00 -47.65 12.25
N ALA A 248 46.84 -46.36 12.56
CA ALA A 248 45.55 -45.68 12.49
C ALA A 248 45.18 -45.40 11.04
N ALA A 249 44.03 -45.96 10.61
CA ALA A 249 43.44 -45.76 9.31
C ALA A 249 42.92 -44.30 9.14
N PRO A 250 42.99 -43.73 7.93
CA PRO A 250 42.53 -42.37 7.67
C PRO A 250 41.01 -42.25 7.83
N LYS A 251 40.56 -41.27 8.61
CA LYS A 251 39.15 -40.90 8.77
C LYS A 251 38.67 -40.13 7.55
N GLU A 252 37.89 -40.78 6.68
CA GLU A 252 37.18 -40.21 5.54
C GLU A 252 35.78 -39.67 5.95
N GLU A 253 35.69 -38.70 6.86
CA GLU A 253 34.37 -38.22 7.36
C GLU A 253 33.96 -36.82 6.91
N GLU A 254 34.75 -36.10 6.10
CA GLU A 254 34.43 -34.68 5.77
C GLU A 254 33.78 -34.45 4.39
N GLU A 255 33.74 -35.45 3.51
CA GLU A 255 33.28 -35.27 2.12
C GLU A 255 31.74 -35.25 1.95
N VAL A 256 30.98 -35.83 2.89
CA VAL A 256 29.52 -35.99 2.75
C VAL A 256 28.74 -34.67 2.95
N ARG A 257 29.38 -33.60 3.47
CA ARG A 257 28.67 -32.37 3.83
C ARG A 257 28.51 -31.36 2.69
N GLU A 258 29.33 -31.41 1.65
CA GLU A 258 29.26 -30.45 0.52
C GLU A 258 28.08 -30.73 -0.42
N ASP A 259 27.72 -32.00 -0.62
CA ASP A 259 26.62 -32.40 -1.52
C ASP A 259 25.25 -31.90 -1.06
N THR A 260 25.05 -31.76 0.25
CA THR A 260 23.78 -31.27 0.80
C THR A 260 23.57 -29.79 0.47
N TYR A 261 24.64 -28.98 0.46
CA TYR A 261 24.53 -27.55 0.13
C TYR A 261 24.31 -27.30 -1.36
N MET A 262 24.91 -28.14 -2.22
CA MET A 262 24.70 -28.07 -3.67
C MET A 262 23.27 -28.44 -4.06
N TRP A 263 22.63 -29.38 -3.35
CA TRP A 263 21.23 -29.75 -3.60
C TRP A 263 20.25 -28.60 -3.30
N TYR A 264 20.45 -27.87 -2.19
CA TYR A 264 19.60 -26.71 -1.85
C TYR A 264 19.79 -25.54 -2.83
N LEU A 265 21.02 -25.26 -3.25
CA LEU A 265 21.31 -24.20 -4.24
C LEU A 265 20.71 -24.53 -5.61
N ALA A 266 20.83 -25.78 -6.06
CA ALA A 266 20.31 -26.22 -7.36
C ALA A 266 18.77 -26.10 -7.45
N HIS A 267 18.04 -26.21 -6.34
CA HIS A 267 16.57 -26.10 -6.34
C HIS A 267 16.08 -24.67 -6.05
N ALA A 268 16.85 -23.85 -5.34
CA ALA A 268 16.48 -22.47 -5.03
C ALA A 268 16.63 -21.52 -6.24
N ILE A 269 17.61 -21.76 -7.11
CA ILE A 269 17.89 -20.88 -8.26
C ILE A 269 16.74 -20.88 -9.29
N PRO A 270 16.22 -22.04 -9.77
CA PRO A 270 15.14 -22.06 -10.75
C PRO A 270 13.85 -21.42 -10.23
N TRP A 271 13.58 -21.58 -8.93
CA TRP A 271 12.41 -20.96 -8.29
C TRP A 271 12.54 -19.44 -8.24
N MET A 272 13.74 -18.91 -7.95
CA MET A 272 13.99 -17.47 -7.97
C MET A 272 13.97 -16.87 -9.37
N GLU A 273 14.46 -17.59 -10.39
CA GLU A 273 14.39 -17.14 -11.78
C GLU A 273 12.94 -17.06 -12.29
N GLY A 274 12.09 -18.03 -11.92
CA GLY A 274 10.65 -17.98 -12.26
C GLY A 274 9.94 -16.77 -11.64
N VAL A 275 10.28 -16.39 -10.41
CA VAL A 275 9.72 -15.22 -9.74
C VAL A 275 10.25 -13.91 -10.34
N LEU A 276 11.54 -13.84 -10.66
CA LEU A 276 12.15 -12.66 -11.28
C LEU A 276 11.63 -12.44 -12.71
N ALA A 277 11.51 -13.51 -13.51
CA ALA A 277 10.92 -13.44 -14.85
C ALA A 277 9.47 -12.94 -14.82
N ALA A 278 8.67 -13.40 -13.85
CA ALA A 278 7.30 -12.93 -13.67
C ALA A 278 7.21 -11.44 -13.25
N THR A 279 8.26 -10.89 -12.62
CA THR A 279 8.32 -9.46 -12.28
C THR A 279 8.89 -8.59 -13.40
N ALA A 280 9.78 -9.11 -14.24
CA ALA A 280 10.38 -8.38 -15.36
C ALA A 280 9.36 -8.02 -16.46
N ASP A 281 8.36 -8.89 -16.69
CA ASP A 281 7.24 -8.62 -17.62
C ASP A 281 6.38 -7.41 -17.18
N VAL A 282 6.43 -7.04 -15.91
CA VAL A 282 5.65 -5.89 -15.38
C VAL A 282 6.34 -4.56 -15.70
N ASP A 283 7.67 -4.54 -15.80
CA ASP A 283 8.44 -3.32 -16.10
C ASP A 283 8.46 -2.99 -17.60
N ASP A 284 8.37 -3.99 -18.49
CA ASP A 284 8.32 -3.76 -19.94
C ASP A 284 6.98 -3.15 -20.41
N LEU A 285 5.91 -3.30 -19.62
CA LEU A 285 4.62 -2.61 -19.85
C LEU A 285 4.68 -1.09 -19.56
N SER A 286 5.76 -0.59 -18.97
CA SER A 286 6.00 0.83 -18.69
C SER A 286 6.59 1.58 -19.90
N SER A 287 7.32 0.89 -20.79
CA SER A 287 8.06 1.51 -21.91
C SER A 287 7.19 1.90 -23.11
N HIS A 288 5.96 1.37 -23.22
CA HIS A 288 5.01 1.66 -24.31
C HIS A 288 3.93 2.72 -23.99
N VAL A 289 4.17 3.59 -23.01
CA VAL A 289 3.24 4.68 -22.64
C VAL A 289 3.89 6.07 -22.81
N GLN A 290 4.53 6.29 -23.96
CA GLN A 290 4.83 7.65 -24.46
C GLN A 290 3.86 8.02 -25.57
#